data_AF-A0A5N6JFK4-F1
#
_entry.id   AF-A0A5N6JFK4-F1
#
_cell.length_a   1.000
_cell.length_b   1.000
_cell.length_c   1.000
_cell.angle_alpha   90.00
_cell.angle_beta   90.00
_cell.angle_gamma   90.00
#
_symmetry.space_group_name_H-M   'P 1'
#
loop_
_entity.id
_entity.type
_entity.pdbx_description
1 polymer ?
#
loop_
_entity_poly.entity_id
_entity_poly.type
_entity_poly.pdbx_seq_one_letter_code
_entity_poly.pdbx_strand_id
1 'polypeptide(L)'
;MLCKKCTCIIRDLLRDPDKEFSKTYYNYHAGISSSNVIAGGCEMCKVLVPPRYRSLSRIHEFTEKDHKVEVRKLDTTRLLKIQDSSVRLVLPAEENVSGPYAALSYCWGPNPSFLCLSASNLQTLQDGISHSTLPLAFQEAVRLLKTMGIGYLWIDALCIIQTGPGSQEDWKAEAMKMQEVYSNCIVNLSLATAPNPDSSCLEYQQATGNRAVPPFQVQVNLDHGDNVDSEPEDWTIIPASYYFEGIVNQPLAKRAWVLQERLLAPRVVSLGRGELFWDCNQIPNASETFPSGGLVGPNNLPLAIKSISMNADYQELESISWTIIGEYSDRSLTYPEKDKLIAFSAIAAKMSQAMNDVYIAGHFWKALPRTLTWMARDYKSLDPGRRRILGQIGGEGRERENLIPTWSWASIDGPIDEGFHLDSKPFAAIAEAKSYEVTLPEGVHPYGQVVCASLIIEAFCMEMEWGTKQFNDLLFAAAFDVLDERPIKGDSVLLAALAHSISPLNGIIQGLILVKKGAAGEEKYARIGLFVIRLVDNRSFARWFEQEKRTLTLV
;
A
#
# COMPACT_ATOMS: atom_id res chain seq x y z
N MET A 1 -23.39 -2.85 8.90
CA MET A 1 -23.96 -3.55 7.73
C MET A 1 -24.38 -2.56 6.65
N LEU A 2 -23.74 -2.56 5.48
CA LEU A 2 -24.37 -2.04 4.26
C LEU A 2 -25.59 -2.92 3.97
N CYS A 3 -26.77 -2.32 3.95
CA CYS A 3 -27.97 -3.10 3.70
C CYS A 3 -27.97 -3.54 2.23
N LYS A 4 -28.46 -4.75 1.96
CA LYS A 4 -28.68 -5.33 0.62
C LYS A 4 -29.31 -4.31 -0.37
N LYS A 5 -30.07 -3.32 0.14
CA LYS A 5 -30.63 -2.20 -0.63
C LYS A 5 -29.58 -1.26 -1.25
N CYS A 6 -28.49 -0.93 -0.55
CA CYS A 6 -27.45 -0.03 -1.07
C CYS A 6 -26.72 -0.66 -2.26
N THR A 7 -26.43 -1.95 -2.15
CA THR A 7 -25.82 -2.76 -3.21
C THR A 7 -26.69 -2.82 -4.47
N CYS A 8 -28.00 -3.05 -4.31
CA CYS A 8 -28.92 -3.03 -5.46
C CYS A 8 -28.98 -1.66 -6.14
N ILE A 9 -29.03 -0.56 -5.36
CA ILE A 9 -29.06 0.80 -5.91
C ILE A 9 -27.81 1.09 -6.74
N ILE A 10 -26.61 0.82 -6.23
CA ILE A 10 -25.39 1.10 -7.01
C ILE A 10 -25.33 0.21 -8.25
N ARG A 11 -25.64 -1.10 -8.13
CA ARG A 11 -25.68 -2.01 -9.27
C ARG A 11 -26.67 -1.56 -10.36
N ASP A 12 -27.85 -1.08 -9.97
CA ASP A 12 -28.86 -0.65 -10.94
C ASP A 12 -28.51 0.72 -11.54
N LEU A 13 -27.85 1.61 -10.80
CA LEU A 13 -27.26 2.85 -11.33
C LEU A 13 -26.10 2.61 -12.29
N LEU A 14 -25.30 1.57 -12.03
CA LEU A 14 -24.24 1.12 -12.94
C LEU A 14 -24.80 0.57 -14.25
N ARG A 15 -26.02 0.01 -14.24
CA ARG A 15 -26.69 -0.56 -15.42
C ARG A 15 -27.53 0.45 -16.19
N ASP A 16 -28.17 1.38 -15.49
CA ASP A 16 -29.03 2.41 -16.07
C ASP A 16 -28.94 3.67 -15.20
N PRO A 17 -28.05 4.61 -15.54
CA PRO A 17 -27.78 5.78 -14.71
C PRO A 17 -28.93 6.79 -14.64
N ASP A 18 -29.87 6.72 -15.60
CA ASP A 18 -31.02 7.62 -15.70
C ASP A 18 -32.29 7.00 -15.08
N LYS A 19 -32.18 5.80 -14.49
CA LYS A 19 -33.32 5.07 -13.94
C LYS A 19 -33.93 5.77 -12.73
N GLU A 20 -35.19 6.18 -12.85
CA GLU A 20 -36.00 6.63 -11.72
C GLU A 20 -36.47 5.43 -10.86
N PHE A 21 -35.93 5.31 -9.65
CA PHE A 21 -36.34 4.27 -8.71
C PHE A 21 -37.68 4.60 -8.03
N SER A 22 -38.76 3.92 -8.42
CA SER A 22 -40.10 4.09 -7.83
C SER A 22 -40.24 3.40 -6.46
N LYS A 23 -41.15 3.88 -5.61
CA LYS A 23 -41.46 3.34 -4.26
C LYS A 23 -41.78 1.82 -4.27
N THR A 24 -42.32 1.31 -5.37
CA THR A 24 -42.70 -0.10 -5.55
C THR A 24 -41.48 -1.01 -5.79
N TYR A 25 -40.44 -0.48 -6.47
CA TYR A 25 -39.18 -1.19 -6.71
C TYR A 25 -38.45 -1.54 -5.40
N TYR A 26 -38.51 -0.64 -4.41
CA TYR A 26 -37.92 -0.81 -3.09
C TYR A 26 -38.55 -1.93 -2.25
N ASN A 27 -39.84 -2.21 -2.44
CA ASN A 27 -40.57 -3.19 -1.64
C ASN A 27 -40.40 -4.62 -2.18
N TYR A 28 -40.24 -4.77 -3.50
CA TYR A 28 -40.20 -6.09 -4.15
C TYR A 28 -38.89 -6.86 -3.89
N HIS A 29 -37.76 -6.15 -3.76
CA HIS A 29 -36.44 -6.78 -3.51
C HIS A 29 -36.10 -6.95 -2.00
N ALA A 30 -37.04 -6.63 -1.10
CA ALA A 30 -36.84 -6.60 0.35
C ALA A 30 -37.19 -7.90 1.09
N GLY A 31 -37.26 -9.06 0.41
CA GLY A 31 -37.71 -10.34 0.97
C GLY A 31 -36.84 -10.93 2.10
N ILE A 32 -36.82 -10.28 3.27
CA ILE A 32 -36.23 -10.75 4.52
C ILE A 32 -37.18 -10.38 5.66
N SER A 33 -37.56 -11.38 6.47
CA SER A 33 -38.35 -11.25 7.69
C SER A 33 -37.76 -10.18 8.63
N SER A 34 -38.62 -9.33 9.15
CA SER A 34 -38.32 -8.05 9.80
C SER A 34 -37.70 -8.11 11.20
N SER A 35 -37.25 -9.27 11.70
CA SER A 35 -36.82 -9.41 13.11
C SER A 35 -35.31 -9.33 13.37
N ASN A 36 -34.42 -9.58 12.39
CA ASN A 36 -32.97 -9.76 12.69
C ASN A 36 -32.01 -8.67 12.17
N VAL A 37 -32.50 -7.55 11.62
CA VAL A 37 -31.64 -6.54 10.93
C VAL A 37 -31.46 -5.23 11.71
N ILE A 38 -31.93 -5.15 12.96
CA ILE A 38 -32.11 -3.84 13.64
C ILE A 38 -30.87 -3.33 14.41
N ALA A 39 -29.77 -4.07 14.51
CA ALA A 39 -28.57 -3.60 15.22
C ALA A 39 -27.32 -3.53 14.30
N GLY A 40 -26.93 -2.34 13.85
CA GLY A 40 -25.58 -2.08 13.31
C GLY A 40 -25.48 -1.68 11.83
N GLY A 41 -25.94 -0.50 11.42
CA GLY A 41 -25.50 0.16 10.19
C GLY A 41 -24.01 0.55 10.26
N CYS A 42 -23.28 0.38 9.15
CA CYS A 42 -21.85 0.73 9.06
C CYS A 42 -21.66 2.15 8.47
N GLU A 43 -20.56 2.81 8.79
CA GLU A 43 -20.15 4.11 8.26
C GLU A 43 -20.21 4.23 6.72
N MET A 44 -20.01 3.15 5.97
CA MET A 44 -20.12 3.16 4.51
C MET A 44 -21.58 3.38 4.02
N CYS A 45 -22.57 2.95 4.79
CA CYS A 45 -24.00 3.13 4.45
C CYS A 45 -24.40 4.60 4.46
N LYS A 46 -23.75 5.41 5.32
CA LYS A 46 -24.04 6.84 5.48
C LYS A 46 -23.66 7.63 4.22
N VAL A 47 -22.65 7.17 3.50
CA VAL A 47 -22.10 7.82 2.29
C VAL A 47 -22.81 7.35 1.02
N LEU A 48 -23.10 6.05 0.91
CA LEU A 48 -23.60 5.47 -0.34
C LEU A 48 -25.12 5.65 -0.58
N VAL A 49 -25.89 6.06 0.43
CA VAL A 49 -27.34 6.30 0.29
C VAL A 49 -27.61 7.77 -0.07
N PRO A 50 -28.20 8.06 -1.25
CA PRO A 50 -28.45 9.43 -1.70
C PRO A 50 -29.37 10.21 -0.74
N PRO A 51 -29.14 11.52 -0.52
CA PRO A 51 -29.92 12.34 0.41
C PRO A 51 -31.44 12.28 0.20
N ARG A 52 -31.89 12.22 -1.05
CA ARG A 52 -33.33 12.14 -1.43
C ARG A 52 -34.04 10.86 -0.97
N TYR A 53 -33.29 9.81 -0.61
CA TYR A 53 -33.84 8.54 -0.12
C TYR A 53 -33.69 8.35 1.39
N ARG A 54 -33.16 9.37 2.10
CA ARG A 54 -33.01 9.35 3.57
C ARG A 54 -34.34 9.54 4.32
N SER A 55 -35.45 9.87 3.63
CA SER A 55 -36.78 10.07 4.24
C SER A 55 -37.52 8.79 4.67
N LEU A 56 -36.94 7.61 4.46
CA LEU A 56 -37.47 6.37 5.03
C LEU A 56 -37.09 6.32 6.51
N SER A 57 -38.08 6.58 7.37
CA SER A 57 -38.03 6.86 8.82
C SER A 57 -37.22 5.93 9.73
N ARG A 58 -36.59 4.85 9.21
CA ARG A 58 -35.68 3.96 9.96
C ARG A 58 -34.21 4.06 9.53
N ILE A 59 -33.90 4.66 8.38
CA ILE A 59 -32.52 4.99 7.99
C ILE A 59 -32.06 6.25 8.73
N HIS A 60 -32.97 7.23 8.91
CA HIS A 60 -32.74 8.46 9.69
C HIS A 60 -32.18 8.18 11.09
N GLU A 61 -32.79 7.25 11.84
CA GLU A 61 -32.44 6.99 13.24
C GLU A 61 -31.04 6.36 13.43
N PHE A 62 -30.56 5.60 12.42
CA PHE A 62 -29.24 4.97 12.45
C PHE A 62 -28.13 5.89 11.89
N THR A 63 -28.47 6.79 10.95
CA THR A 63 -27.52 7.75 10.40
C THR A 63 -27.32 8.99 11.28
N GLU A 64 -28.32 9.41 12.06
CA GLU A 64 -28.25 10.60 12.94
C GLU A 64 -27.59 10.34 14.29
N LYS A 65 -27.81 9.17 14.91
CA LYS A 65 -27.33 8.92 16.28
C LYS A 65 -25.81 8.92 16.42
N ASP A 66 -25.08 8.72 15.33
CA ASP A 66 -23.61 8.63 15.41
C ASP A 66 -22.82 9.80 14.81
N HIS A 67 -23.32 10.65 13.91
CA HIS A 67 -22.41 11.64 13.27
C HIS A 67 -23.03 13.03 13.07
N LYS A 68 -22.55 13.97 13.89
CA LYS A 68 -21.84 15.13 13.31
C LYS A 68 -20.74 14.54 12.43
N VAL A 69 -20.93 14.50 11.11
CA VAL A 69 -19.77 14.38 10.21
C VAL A 69 -19.03 15.68 10.46
N GLU A 70 -18.05 15.66 11.35
CA GLU A 70 -17.17 16.82 11.50
C GLU A 70 -16.67 17.15 10.10
N VAL A 71 -16.93 18.38 9.67
CA VAL A 71 -16.39 18.92 8.44
C VAL A 71 -14.88 18.84 8.60
N ARG A 72 -14.28 17.79 8.06
CA ARG A 72 -12.84 17.59 8.10
C ARG A 72 -12.24 18.74 7.32
N LYS A 73 -11.16 19.30 7.86
CA LYS A 73 -10.46 20.42 7.28
C LYS A 73 -10.15 20.13 5.80
N LEU A 74 -10.47 21.07 4.92
CA LEU A 74 -10.13 20.98 3.50
C LEU A 74 -8.65 21.35 3.37
N ASP A 75 -7.80 20.33 3.43
CA ASP A 75 -6.34 20.48 3.33
C ASP A 75 -5.84 20.41 1.86
N THR A 76 -6.76 20.25 0.91
CA THR A 76 -6.49 20.32 -0.53
C THR A 76 -6.55 21.76 -1.05
N THR A 77 -5.65 22.12 -1.96
CA THR A 77 -5.65 23.46 -2.58
C THR A 77 -6.67 23.60 -3.70
N ARG A 78 -7.12 22.48 -4.28
CA ARG A 78 -7.93 22.42 -5.50
C ARG A 78 -8.89 21.24 -5.47
N LEU A 79 -10.13 21.48 -5.86
CA LEU A 79 -11.15 20.45 -6.05
C LEU A 79 -11.91 20.65 -7.35
N LEU A 80 -12.41 19.58 -7.94
CA LEU A 80 -13.44 19.66 -8.97
C LEU A 80 -14.80 19.75 -8.30
N LYS A 81 -15.50 20.87 -8.51
CA LYS A 81 -16.91 21.02 -8.18
C LYS A 81 -17.74 20.37 -9.29
N ILE A 82 -18.51 19.36 -8.92
CA ILE A 82 -19.43 18.65 -9.81
C ILE A 82 -20.75 19.44 -9.87
N GLN A 83 -21.08 19.92 -11.06
CA GLN A 83 -22.34 20.60 -11.36
C GLN A 83 -23.22 19.72 -12.25
N ASP A 84 -24.39 20.22 -12.64
CA ASP A 84 -25.36 19.38 -13.34
C ASP A 84 -24.86 18.86 -14.69
N SER A 85 -24.21 19.71 -15.48
CA SER A 85 -23.70 19.43 -16.82
C SER A 85 -22.21 19.72 -17.00
N SER A 86 -21.54 20.22 -15.95
CA SER A 86 -20.15 20.68 -16.00
C SER A 86 -19.37 20.29 -14.74
N VAL A 87 -18.04 20.31 -14.87
CA VAL A 87 -17.11 20.30 -13.74
C VAL A 87 -16.28 21.56 -13.77
N ARG A 88 -15.95 22.08 -12.59
CA ARG A 88 -15.15 23.30 -12.45
C ARG A 88 -14.10 23.12 -11.38
N LEU A 89 -12.86 23.50 -11.67
CA LEU A 89 -11.78 23.54 -10.69
C LEU A 89 -12.02 24.74 -9.76
N VAL A 90 -12.07 24.48 -8.46
CA VAL A 90 -12.29 25.49 -7.43
C VAL A 90 -11.15 25.48 -6.42
N LEU A 91 -10.87 26.65 -5.86
CA LEU A 91 -9.89 26.83 -4.79
C LEU A 91 -10.66 26.88 -3.46
N PRO A 92 -10.59 25.83 -2.61
CA PRO A 92 -11.42 25.74 -1.40
C PRO A 92 -11.29 26.95 -0.47
N ALA A 93 -10.07 27.50 -0.36
CA ALA A 93 -9.77 28.66 0.47
C ALA A 93 -10.43 29.96 -0.04
N GLU A 94 -10.63 30.10 -1.35
CA GLU A 94 -11.20 31.31 -1.95
C GLU A 94 -12.73 31.25 -2.02
N GLU A 95 -13.29 30.04 -2.17
CA GLU A 95 -14.72 29.84 -2.39
C GLU A 95 -15.49 29.38 -1.15
N ASN A 96 -14.85 29.37 0.03
CA ASN A 96 -15.44 28.89 1.30
C ASN A 96 -16.12 27.52 1.13
N VAL A 97 -15.47 26.61 0.40
CA VAL A 97 -15.99 25.25 0.25
C VAL A 97 -16.07 24.63 1.65
N SER A 98 -17.20 24.01 1.97
CA SER A 98 -17.44 23.39 3.28
C SER A 98 -18.09 22.00 3.18
N GLY A 99 -18.27 21.50 1.95
CA GLY A 99 -18.84 20.19 1.69
C GLY A 99 -17.80 19.07 1.65
N PRO A 100 -18.22 17.80 1.87
CA PRO A 100 -17.33 16.66 1.73
C PRO A 100 -16.91 16.47 0.27
N TYR A 101 -15.70 15.92 0.07
CA TYR A 101 -15.19 15.54 -1.25
C TYR A 101 -14.81 14.06 -1.30
N ALA A 102 -14.90 13.49 -2.50
CA ALA A 102 -14.31 12.19 -2.80
C ALA A 102 -12.90 12.37 -3.39
N ALA A 103 -12.04 11.39 -3.22
CA ALA A 103 -10.80 11.25 -3.97
C ALA A 103 -10.96 10.15 -5.03
N LEU A 104 -10.15 10.17 -6.08
CA LEU A 104 -10.16 9.18 -7.16
C LEU A 104 -8.81 8.48 -7.29
N SER A 105 -8.79 7.16 -7.12
CA SER A 105 -7.68 6.29 -7.48
C SER A 105 -7.92 5.67 -8.86
N TYR A 106 -6.97 5.83 -9.78
CA TYR A 106 -7.08 5.32 -11.16
C TYR A 106 -5.71 5.11 -11.79
N CYS A 107 -5.65 4.41 -12.93
CA CYS A 107 -4.43 4.25 -13.72
C CYS A 107 -4.26 5.40 -14.69
N TRP A 108 -3.06 6.00 -14.76
CA TRP A 108 -2.73 6.96 -15.81
C TRP A 108 -2.58 6.29 -17.19
N GLY A 109 -2.21 5.00 -17.21
CA GLY A 109 -1.88 4.29 -18.44
C GLY A 109 -0.50 4.63 -19.00
N PRO A 110 -0.05 3.90 -20.03
CA PRO A 110 1.18 4.21 -20.73
C PRO A 110 0.99 5.46 -21.62
N ASN A 111 1.97 6.38 -21.62
CA ASN A 111 1.98 7.58 -22.46
C ASN A 111 0.67 8.40 -22.38
N PRO A 112 0.34 8.94 -21.20
CA PRO A 112 -0.93 9.62 -20.94
C PRO A 112 -1.13 10.81 -21.91
N SER A 113 -2.24 10.80 -22.65
CA SER A 113 -2.63 11.90 -23.56
C SER A 113 -4.02 12.47 -23.26
N PHE A 114 -4.58 12.13 -22.10
CA PHE A 114 -5.88 12.57 -21.66
C PHE A 114 -5.83 13.96 -21.03
N LEU A 115 -6.99 14.55 -20.73
CA LEU A 115 -7.07 15.87 -20.13
C LEU A 115 -6.38 15.90 -18.74
N CYS A 116 -5.32 16.71 -18.64
CA CYS A 116 -4.63 17.03 -17.40
C CYS A 116 -4.60 18.54 -17.17
N LEU A 117 -4.54 18.97 -15.92
CA LEU A 117 -4.32 20.36 -15.55
C LEU A 117 -2.90 20.78 -15.95
N SER A 118 -2.80 21.90 -16.64
CA SER A 118 -1.57 22.57 -17.02
C SER A 118 -1.66 24.05 -16.67
N ALA A 119 -0.51 24.72 -16.64
CA ALA A 119 -0.49 26.17 -16.46
C ALA A 119 -1.31 26.91 -17.53
N SER A 120 -1.41 26.35 -18.75
CA SER A 120 -2.13 26.97 -19.86
C SER A 120 -3.65 26.75 -19.86
N ASN A 121 -4.15 25.70 -19.19
CA ASN A 121 -5.59 25.40 -19.15
C ASN A 121 -6.23 25.61 -17.77
N LEU A 122 -5.46 26.10 -16.78
CA LEU A 122 -5.93 26.39 -15.43
C LEU A 122 -7.20 27.26 -15.43
N GLN A 123 -7.17 28.40 -16.13
CA GLN A 123 -8.32 29.30 -16.20
C GLN A 123 -9.53 28.61 -16.85
N THR A 124 -9.32 27.86 -17.94
CA THR A 124 -10.39 27.11 -18.60
C THR A 124 -11.06 26.10 -17.66
N LEU A 125 -10.27 25.40 -16.85
CA LEU A 125 -10.81 24.48 -15.84
C LEU A 125 -11.52 25.22 -14.69
N GLN A 126 -11.04 26.41 -14.30
CA GLN A 126 -11.68 27.27 -13.31
C GLN A 126 -12.96 27.94 -13.81
N ASP A 127 -13.11 28.18 -15.11
CA ASP A 127 -14.35 28.67 -15.73
C ASP A 127 -15.37 27.54 -15.84
N GLY A 128 -14.88 26.32 -16.04
CA GLY A 128 -15.65 25.08 -16.07
C GLY A 128 -15.73 24.48 -17.47
N ILE A 129 -15.77 23.14 -17.51
CA ILE A 129 -15.84 22.36 -18.74
C ILE A 129 -17.02 21.39 -18.71
N SER A 130 -17.52 21.02 -19.88
CA SER A 130 -18.55 19.97 -20.01
C SER A 130 -18.05 18.65 -19.45
N HIS A 131 -18.95 17.86 -18.84
CA HIS A 131 -18.62 16.48 -18.44
C HIS A 131 -18.07 15.67 -19.61
N SER A 132 -18.61 15.85 -20.81
CA SER A 132 -18.19 15.13 -22.02
C SER A 132 -16.73 15.37 -22.44
N THR A 133 -16.09 16.42 -21.91
CA THR A 133 -14.67 16.73 -22.17
C THR A 133 -13.73 15.92 -21.27
N LEU A 134 -14.24 15.36 -20.18
CA LEU A 134 -13.46 14.48 -19.32
C LEU A 134 -13.19 13.14 -20.01
N PRO A 135 -12.10 12.44 -19.67
CA PRO A 135 -11.89 11.05 -20.04
C PRO A 135 -13.04 10.15 -19.58
N LEU A 136 -13.31 9.07 -20.31
CA LEU A 136 -14.49 8.22 -20.09
C LEU A 136 -14.63 7.72 -18.63
N ALA A 137 -13.54 7.23 -18.04
CA ALA A 137 -13.53 6.76 -16.66
C ALA A 137 -13.87 7.88 -15.67
N PHE A 138 -13.41 9.11 -15.93
CA PHE A 138 -13.70 10.27 -15.08
C PHE A 138 -15.15 10.72 -15.23
N GLN A 139 -15.73 10.64 -16.44
CA GLN A 139 -17.17 10.89 -16.65
C GLN A 139 -18.02 9.93 -15.83
N GLU A 140 -17.69 8.65 -15.86
CA GLU A 140 -18.38 7.60 -15.12
C GLU A 140 -18.23 7.79 -13.60
N ALA A 141 -17.03 8.14 -13.13
CA ALA A 141 -16.79 8.49 -11.74
C ALA A 141 -17.63 9.69 -11.28
N VAL A 142 -17.67 10.78 -12.07
CA VAL A 142 -18.50 11.96 -11.80
C VAL A 142 -19.97 11.59 -11.71
N ARG A 143 -20.46 10.74 -12.62
CA ARG A 143 -21.86 10.27 -12.62
C ARG A 143 -22.21 9.47 -11.36
N LEU A 144 -21.31 8.58 -10.93
CA LEU A 144 -21.48 7.81 -9.69
C LEU A 144 -21.51 8.73 -8.46
N LEU A 145 -20.55 9.65 -8.35
CA LEU A 145 -20.44 10.56 -7.21
C LEU A 145 -21.62 11.53 -7.12
N LYS A 146 -22.08 12.05 -8.26
CA LYS A 146 -23.31 12.87 -8.33
C LYS A 146 -24.49 12.12 -7.75
N THR A 147 -24.60 10.82 -8.06
CA THR A 147 -25.69 10.00 -7.53
C THR A 147 -25.55 9.72 -6.03
N MET A 148 -24.33 9.57 -5.52
CA MET A 148 -24.05 9.48 -4.08
C MET A 148 -24.30 10.81 -3.33
N GLY A 149 -24.58 11.89 -4.05
CA GLY A 149 -24.78 13.23 -3.48
C GLY A 149 -23.45 13.90 -3.07
N ILE A 150 -22.33 13.47 -3.66
CA ILE A 150 -21.00 14.06 -3.44
C ILE A 150 -20.72 15.07 -4.55
N GLY A 151 -20.63 16.34 -4.17
CA GLY A 151 -20.48 17.46 -5.11
C GLY A 151 -19.04 17.86 -5.40
N TYR A 152 -18.05 17.27 -4.73
CA TYR A 152 -16.64 17.62 -4.87
C TYR A 152 -15.77 16.38 -5.08
N LEU A 153 -14.81 16.49 -5.98
CA LEU A 153 -13.91 15.41 -6.37
C LEU A 153 -12.47 15.90 -6.48
N TRP A 154 -11.54 15.17 -5.91
CA TRP A 154 -10.11 15.36 -6.10
C TRP A 154 -9.56 14.28 -7.04
N ILE A 155 -8.82 14.72 -8.07
CA ILE A 155 -8.11 13.86 -9.03
C ILE A 155 -6.73 14.49 -9.24
N ASP A 156 -5.65 13.76 -8.99
CA ASP A 156 -4.27 14.25 -9.16
C ASP A 156 -4.03 14.91 -10.53
N ALA A 157 -4.47 14.30 -11.63
CA ALA A 157 -4.29 14.83 -12.99
C ALA A 157 -5.01 16.15 -13.23
N LEU A 158 -6.08 16.46 -12.49
CA LEU A 158 -6.89 17.67 -12.69
C LEU A 158 -6.78 18.68 -11.52
N CYS A 159 -6.20 18.27 -10.39
CA CYS A 159 -6.01 19.09 -9.20
C CYS A 159 -4.54 19.40 -8.91
N ILE A 160 -3.60 18.91 -9.73
CA ILE A 160 -2.16 19.23 -9.68
C ILE A 160 -1.73 19.69 -11.08
N ILE A 161 -0.92 20.76 -11.18
CA ILE A 161 -0.41 21.27 -12.45
C ILE A 161 0.65 20.29 -12.95
N GLN A 162 0.33 19.56 -14.01
CA GLN A 162 1.18 18.50 -14.55
C GLN A 162 2.26 19.05 -15.48
N THR A 163 1.94 20.11 -16.23
CA THR A 163 2.84 20.68 -17.26
C THR A 163 2.78 22.19 -17.31
N GLY A 164 3.86 22.80 -17.80
CA GLY A 164 4.02 24.25 -17.93
C GLY A 164 4.79 24.88 -16.77
N PRO A 165 4.94 26.23 -16.77
CA PRO A 165 5.66 26.95 -15.72
C PRO A 165 5.05 26.69 -14.33
N GLY A 166 5.90 26.42 -13.34
CA GLY A 166 5.49 26.18 -11.95
C GLY A 166 5.04 24.74 -11.64
N SER A 167 5.02 23.83 -12.61
CA SER A 167 4.49 22.46 -12.40
C SER A 167 5.31 21.64 -11.40
N GLN A 168 6.63 21.84 -11.33
CA GLN A 168 7.49 21.10 -10.40
C GLN A 168 7.29 21.57 -8.96
N GLU A 169 7.16 22.88 -8.75
CA GLU A 169 6.87 23.48 -7.46
C GLU A 169 5.47 23.08 -6.97
N ASP A 170 4.49 23.11 -7.87
CA ASP A 170 3.12 22.70 -7.59
C ASP A 170 3.05 21.20 -7.23
N TRP A 171 3.68 20.34 -8.03
CA TRP A 171 3.75 18.90 -7.75
C TRP A 171 4.37 18.62 -6.39
N LYS A 172 5.49 19.28 -6.04
CA LYS A 172 6.12 19.13 -4.72
C LYS A 172 5.17 19.56 -3.60
N ALA A 173 4.49 20.70 -3.76
CA ALA A 173 3.55 21.20 -2.77
C ALA A 173 2.33 20.29 -2.57
N GLU A 174 1.77 19.74 -3.64
CA GLU A 174 0.62 18.84 -3.59
C GLU A 174 0.99 17.43 -3.14
N ALA A 175 2.15 16.90 -3.56
CA ALA A 175 2.65 15.60 -3.13
C ALA A 175 2.82 15.54 -1.60
N MET A 176 3.26 16.63 -0.98
CA MET A 176 3.33 16.76 0.47
C MET A 176 1.97 16.73 1.17
N LYS A 177 0.89 17.09 0.45
CA LYS A 177 -0.49 17.14 0.97
C LYS A 177 -1.33 15.90 0.64
N MET A 178 -0.80 14.98 -0.18
CA MET A 178 -1.54 13.79 -0.60
C MET A 178 -1.99 12.95 0.59
N GLN A 179 -1.22 12.97 1.69
CA GLN A 179 -1.63 12.29 2.92
C GLN A 179 -2.97 12.81 3.43
N GLU A 180 -3.10 14.14 3.58
CA GLU A 180 -4.29 14.80 4.07
C GLU A 180 -5.44 14.68 3.08
N VAL A 181 -5.16 14.80 1.78
CA VAL A 181 -6.16 14.64 0.71
C VAL A 181 -6.89 13.30 0.83
N TYR A 182 -6.15 12.18 0.94
CA TYR A 182 -6.80 10.88 1.07
C TYR A 182 -7.36 10.65 2.48
N SER A 183 -6.68 11.11 3.54
CA SER A 183 -7.15 10.91 4.93
C SER A 183 -8.46 11.66 5.25
N ASN A 184 -8.69 12.79 4.59
CA ASN A 184 -9.84 13.67 4.85
C ASN A 184 -10.99 13.50 3.84
N CYS A 185 -10.82 12.71 2.78
CA CYS A 185 -11.91 12.44 1.85
C CYS A 185 -13.04 11.64 2.54
N ILE A 186 -14.28 11.84 2.09
CA ILE A 186 -15.43 11.07 2.61
C ILE A 186 -15.39 9.62 2.12
N VAL A 187 -14.91 9.44 0.89
CA VAL A 187 -14.71 8.17 0.19
C VAL A 187 -13.63 8.33 -0.88
N ASN A 188 -12.79 7.31 -1.02
CA ASN A 188 -11.93 7.15 -2.19
C ASN A 188 -12.63 6.21 -3.18
N LEU A 189 -12.87 6.67 -4.41
CA LEU A 189 -13.39 5.86 -5.49
C LEU A 189 -12.22 5.26 -6.28
N SER A 190 -12.12 3.94 -6.31
CA SER A 190 -11.01 3.20 -6.89
C SER A 190 -11.46 2.54 -8.20
N LEU A 191 -10.99 3.05 -9.33
CA LEU A 191 -11.28 2.51 -10.67
C LEU A 191 -10.37 1.31 -10.96
N ALA A 192 -10.62 0.18 -10.29
CA ALA A 192 -9.64 -0.91 -10.23
C ALA A 192 -9.34 -1.53 -11.59
N THR A 193 -10.37 -1.73 -12.41
CA THR A 193 -10.31 -2.43 -13.71
C THR A 193 -9.85 -1.56 -14.87
N ALA A 194 -10.02 -0.23 -14.80
CA ALA A 194 -9.71 0.68 -15.90
C ALA A 194 -8.18 0.84 -16.04
N PRO A 195 -7.57 0.44 -17.18
CA PRO A 195 -6.12 0.53 -17.36
C PRO A 195 -5.62 1.96 -17.64
N ASN A 196 -6.51 2.88 -18.00
CA ASN A 196 -6.25 4.31 -18.24
C ASN A 196 -7.58 5.10 -18.14
N PRO A 197 -7.54 6.45 -18.10
CA PRO A 197 -8.76 7.26 -17.96
C PRO A 197 -9.70 7.25 -19.17
N ASP A 198 -9.19 6.90 -20.36
CA ASP A 198 -10.00 6.84 -21.58
C ASP A 198 -10.78 5.53 -21.72
N SER A 199 -10.47 4.53 -20.87
CA SER A 199 -11.18 3.25 -20.81
C SER A 199 -12.35 3.32 -19.85
N SER A 200 -13.47 2.66 -20.17
CA SER A 200 -14.58 2.56 -19.22
C SER A 200 -14.17 1.81 -17.95
N CYS A 201 -14.61 2.31 -16.80
CA CYS A 201 -14.55 1.64 -15.51
C CYS A 201 -15.85 0.89 -15.17
N LEU A 202 -16.91 1.05 -15.98
CA LEU A 202 -18.20 0.38 -15.83
C LEU A 202 -18.43 -0.75 -16.84
N GLU A 203 -17.70 -0.74 -17.95
CA GLU A 203 -17.83 -1.76 -18.98
C GLU A 203 -17.36 -3.11 -18.43
N TYR A 204 -18.26 -4.10 -18.50
CA TYR A 204 -17.97 -5.45 -18.06
C TYR A 204 -16.97 -6.10 -19.02
N GLN A 205 -15.71 -6.20 -18.61
CA GLN A 205 -14.75 -7.04 -19.30
C GLN A 205 -15.16 -8.51 -19.08
N GLN A 206 -15.80 -9.11 -20.09
CA GLN A 206 -15.99 -10.56 -20.16
C GLN A 206 -14.61 -11.21 -20.14
N ALA A 207 -14.19 -11.69 -18.98
CA ALA A 207 -12.97 -12.46 -18.92
C ALA A 207 -13.12 -13.74 -19.73
N THR A 208 -12.28 -13.86 -20.75
CA THR A 208 -12.04 -15.10 -21.45
C THR A 208 -11.46 -16.11 -20.46
N GLY A 209 -12.27 -17.07 -20.01
CA GLY A 209 -11.75 -18.37 -19.54
C GLY A 209 -11.99 -18.77 -18.08
N ASN A 210 -12.07 -17.85 -17.10
CA ASN A 210 -12.31 -18.23 -15.70
C ASN A 210 -13.41 -17.35 -15.08
N ARG A 211 -14.61 -17.92 -14.92
CA ARG A 211 -15.63 -17.35 -14.03
C ARG A 211 -15.18 -17.66 -12.60
N ALA A 212 -14.65 -16.66 -11.89
CA ALA A 212 -14.54 -16.76 -10.44
C ALA A 212 -15.92 -17.14 -9.89
N VAL A 213 -15.97 -18.19 -9.07
CA VAL A 213 -17.21 -18.57 -8.41
C VAL A 213 -17.53 -17.45 -7.40
N PRO A 214 -18.72 -16.84 -7.42
CA PRO A 214 -19.07 -15.85 -6.42
C PRO A 214 -19.10 -16.49 -5.03
N PRO A 215 -18.76 -15.76 -3.95
CA PRO A 215 -18.98 -16.23 -2.58
C PRO A 215 -20.40 -16.78 -2.39
N PHE A 216 -20.53 -17.86 -1.62
CA PHE A 216 -21.83 -18.47 -1.34
C PHE A 216 -21.91 -18.93 0.11
N GLN A 217 -23.12 -19.00 0.63
CA GLN A 217 -23.38 -19.44 1.99
C GLN A 217 -23.68 -20.94 2.04
N VAL A 218 -23.16 -21.60 3.06
CA VAL A 218 -23.45 -23.01 3.38
C VAL A 218 -23.79 -23.11 4.86
N GLN A 219 -24.70 -24.01 5.20
CA GLN A 219 -24.97 -24.37 6.59
C GLN A 219 -24.07 -25.53 6.97
N VAL A 220 -23.31 -25.36 8.05
CA VAL A 220 -22.38 -26.36 8.56
C VAL A 220 -22.83 -26.78 9.95
N ASN A 221 -23.02 -28.07 10.13
CA ASN A 221 -23.20 -28.67 11.44
C ASN A 221 -21.82 -29.07 11.95
N LEU A 222 -21.24 -28.25 12.81
CA LEU A 222 -19.97 -28.57 13.47
C LEU A 222 -20.26 -29.44 14.69
N ASP A 223 -19.71 -30.64 14.70
CA ASP A 223 -19.76 -31.52 15.85
C ASP A 223 -18.74 -31.04 16.88
N HIS A 224 -19.19 -30.20 17.83
CA HIS A 224 -18.32 -29.58 18.83
C HIS A 224 -17.95 -30.52 19.99
N GLY A 225 -18.32 -31.80 19.92
CA GLY A 225 -18.09 -32.78 20.98
C GLY A 225 -18.97 -32.54 22.22
N ASP A 226 -19.63 -33.59 22.68
CA ASP A 226 -20.54 -33.66 23.85
C ASP A 226 -21.82 -32.77 23.85
N ASN A 227 -22.00 -31.86 22.89
CA ASN A 227 -23.27 -31.12 22.71
C ASN A 227 -24.02 -31.61 21.47
N VAL A 228 -24.99 -32.50 21.68
CA VAL A 228 -25.84 -33.10 20.63
C VAL A 228 -26.85 -32.10 20.01
N ASP A 229 -26.91 -30.87 20.52
CA ASP A 229 -27.90 -29.84 20.14
C ASP A 229 -27.27 -28.53 19.58
N SER A 230 -26.15 -28.60 18.87
CA SER A 230 -25.61 -27.39 18.19
C SER A 230 -26.43 -27.05 16.95
N GLU A 231 -27.05 -25.86 16.93
CA GLU A 231 -27.73 -25.30 15.76
C GLU A 231 -26.77 -25.17 14.55
N PRO A 232 -27.25 -25.37 13.31
CA PRO A 232 -26.44 -25.17 12.11
C PRO A 232 -25.84 -23.76 12.06
N GLU A 233 -24.54 -23.67 11.80
CA GLU A 233 -23.85 -22.39 11.61
C GLU A 233 -23.87 -21.98 10.14
N ASP A 234 -24.16 -20.71 9.86
CA ASP A 234 -24.03 -20.13 8.51
C ASP A 234 -22.58 -19.75 8.23
N TRP A 235 -21.95 -20.44 7.27
CA TRP A 235 -20.59 -20.19 6.81
C TRP A 235 -20.62 -19.57 5.42
N THR A 236 -19.78 -18.56 5.16
CA THR A 236 -19.56 -18.06 3.81
C THR A 236 -18.30 -18.67 3.23
N ILE A 237 -18.46 -19.42 2.14
CA ILE A 237 -17.35 -19.96 1.36
C ILE A 237 -16.92 -18.90 0.35
N ILE A 238 -15.66 -18.50 0.45
CA ILE A 238 -15.04 -17.52 -0.43
C ILE A 238 -13.90 -18.23 -1.17
N PRO A 239 -13.89 -18.26 -2.51
CA PRO A 239 -12.74 -18.79 -3.23
C PRO A 239 -11.49 -17.97 -2.92
N ALA A 240 -10.36 -18.65 -2.74
CA ALA A 240 -9.09 -17.97 -2.46
C ALA A 240 -8.72 -16.92 -3.53
N SER A 241 -9.12 -17.16 -4.80
CA SER A 241 -8.88 -16.21 -5.90
C SER A 241 -9.86 -15.05 -5.96
N TYR A 242 -10.91 -14.99 -5.13
CA TYR A 242 -12.00 -14.04 -5.28
C TYR A 242 -11.54 -12.57 -5.25
N TYR A 243 -10.89 -12.14 -4.17
CA TYR A 243 -10.34 -10.79 -4.09
C TYR A 243 -9.10 -10.63 -4.96
N PHE A 244 -8.33 -11.71 -5.13
CA PHE A 244 -7.16 -11.66 -6.00
C PHE A 244 -7.57 -11.28 -7.43
N GLU A 245 -8.56 -11.96 -7.99
CA GLU A 245 -9.12 -11.66 -9.31
C GLU A 245 -9.97 -10.39 -9.31
N GLY A 246 -10.69 -10.09 -8.23
CA GLY A 246 -11.61 -8.95 -8.14
C GLY A 246 -10.90 -7.60 -8.10
N ILE A 247 -9.79 -7.50 -7.37
CA ILE A 247 -9.14 -6.21 -7.07
C ILE A 247 -7.61 -6.25 -7.02
N VAL A 248 -6.96 -7.35 -6.61
CA VAL A 248 -5.48 -7.39 -6.48
C VAL A 248 -4.79 -7.54 -7.84
N ASN A 249 -5.27 -8.44 -8.69
CA ASN A 249 -4.77 -8.66 -10.05
C ASN A 249 -5.53 -7.78 -11.05
N GLN A 250 -5.73 -6.53 -10.67
CA GLN A 250 -6.34 -5.50 -11.52
C GLN A 250 -5.31 -4.40 -11.83
N PRO A 251 -5.44 -3.68 -12.95
CA PRO A 251 -4.46 -2.67 -13.36
C PRO A 251 -4.07 -1.70 -12.26
N LEU A 252 -5.05 -1.22 -11.48
CA LEU A 252 -4.82 -0.21 -10.45
C LEU A 252 -3.96 -0.73 -9.29
N ALA A 253 -4.22 -1.93 -8.80
CA ALA A 253 -3.53 -2.50 -7.65
C ALA A 253 -2.03 -2.78 -7.92
N LYS A 254 -1.60 -2.76 -9.18
CA LYS A 254 -0.18 -2.86 -9.57
C LYS A 254 0.60 -1.57 -9.34
N ARG A 255 -0.05 -0.41 -9.10
CA ARG A 255 0.63 0.89 -8.92
C ARG A 255 0.98 1.14 -7.46
N ALA A 256 2.24 1.40 -7.15
CA ALA A 256 2.70 1.54 -5.76
C ALA A 256 2.02 2.70 -5.01
N TRP A 257 1.77 3.83 -5.69
CA TRP A 257 1.05 4.98 -5.14
C TRP A 257 -0.32 4.62 -4.54
N VAL A 258 -1.04 3.68 -5.16
CA VAL A 258 -2.42 3.31 -4.79
C VAL A 258 -2.49 2.71 -3.38
N LEU A 259 -1.39 2.13 -2.87
CA LEU A 259 -1.38 1.59 -1.51
C LEU A 259 -1.69 2.67 -0.47
N GLN A 260 -1.02 3.81 -0.60
CA GLN A 260 -1.20 4.95 0.27
C GLN A 260 -2.64 5.47 0.16
N GLU A 261 -3.15 5.58 -1.07
CA GLU A 261 -4.52 6.04 -1.36
C GLU A 261 -5.57 5.16 -0.68
N ARG A 262 -5.37 3.83 -0.72
CA ARG A 262 -6.24 2.84 -0.05
C ARG A 262 -6.12 2.92 1.47
N LEU A 263 -4.91 2.89 2.02
CA LEU A 263 -4.69 2.78 3.48
C LEU A 263 -5.08 4.07 4.23
N LEU A 264 -4.87 5.23 3.60
CA LEU A 264 -5.18 6.51 4.22
C LEU A 264 -6.66 6.87 4.13
N ALA A 265 -7.33 6.53 3.03
CA ALA A 265 -8.74 6.82 2.85
C ALA A 265 -9.59 6.15 3.94
N PRO A 266 -10.48 6.87 4.65
CA PRO A 266 -11.35 6.27 5.67
C PRO A 266 -12.27 5.18 5.12
N ARG A 267 -12.66 5.34 3.85
CA ARG A 267 -13.59 4.50 3.11
C ARG A 267 -13.09 4.38 1.67
N VAL A 268 -13.03 3.17 1.15
CA VAL A 268 -12.69 2.90 -0.25
C VAL A 268 -13.85 2.16 -0.88
N VAL A 269 -14.25 2.58 -2.08
CA VAL A 269 -15.16 1.84 -2.95
C VAL A 269 -14.43 1.55 -4.24
N SER A 270 -14.19 0.28 -4.50
CA SER A 270 -13.48 -0.19 -5.68
C SER A 270 -14.47 -0.73 -6.70
N LEU A 271 -14.41 -0.19 -7.91
CA LEU A 271 -15.01 -0.81 -9.10
C LEU A 271 -14.10 -1.95 -9.53
N GLY A 272 -14.31 -3.10 -8.90
CA GLY A 272 -13.55 -4.31 -9.15
C GLY A 272 -14.07 -5.07 -10.37
N ARG A 273 -13.43 -6.19 -10.65
CA ARG A 273 -13.85 -7.08 -11.74
C ARG A 273 -15.16 -7.76 -11.37
N GLY A 274 -16.22 -7.38 -12.09
CA GLY A 274 -17.54 -8.01 -12.05
C GLY A 274 -18.49 -7.47 -10.98
N GLU A 275 -17.98 -6.85 -9.93
CA GLU A 275 -18.80 -6.25 -8.86
C GLU A 275 -18.03 -5.16 -8.10
N LEU A 276 -18.75 -4.45 -7.23
CA LEU A 276 -18.17 -3.50 -6.30
C LEU A 276 -17.57 -4.18 -5.08
N PHE A 277 -16.44 -3.65 -4.67
CA PHE A 277 -15.78 -3.97 -3.40
C PHE A 277 -15.73 -2.71 -2.56
N TRP A 278 -15.81 -2.84 -1.25
CA TRP A 278 -15.65 -1.70 -0.36
C TRP A 278 -14.96 -2.11 0.94
N ASP A 279 -14.23 -1.14 1.47
CA ASP A 279 -13.33 -1.38 2.59
C ASP A 279 -13.29 -0.13 3.48
N CYS A 280 -13.45 -0.33 4.79
CA CYS A 280 -13.36 0.71 5.81
C CYS A 280 -12.95 0.12 7.15
N ASN A 281 -12.59 0.98 8.10
CA ASN A 281 -12.10 0.55 9.42
C ASN A 281 -13.10 -0.33 10.20
N GLN A 282 -14.39 -0.30 9.87
CA GLN A 282 -15.42 -1.11 10.55
C GLN A 282 -15.76 -2.41 9.81
N ILE A 283 -15.67 -2.40 8.48
CA ILE A 283 -16.02 -3.54 7.63
C ILE A 283 -14.92 -3.65 6.58
N PRO A 284 -13.90 -4.48 6.84
CA PRO A 284 -12.88 -4.75 5.86
C PRO A 284 -13.37 -5.75 4.80
N ASN A 285 -12.80 -5.65 3.60
CA ASN A 285 -12.98 -6.62 2.51
C ASN A 285 -14.43 -6.98 2.16
N ALA A 286 -15.36 -6.04 2.13
CA ALA A 286 -16.72 -6.33 1.73
C ALA A 286 -16.92 -6.17 0.21
N SER A 287 -17.98 -6.79 -0.32
CA SER A 287 -18.35 -6.74 -1.74
C SER A 287 -19.85 -6.92 -1.94
N GLU A 288 -20.35 -6.77 -3.18
CA GLU A 288 -21.77 -6.95 -3.49
C GLU A 288 -22.27 -8.34 -3.10
N THR A 289 -21.45 -9.36 -3.36
CA THR A 289 -21.73 -10.76 -3.08
C THR A 289 -21.45 -11.11 -1.61
N PHE A 290 -20.49 -10.43 -0.97
CA PHE A 290 -20.14 -10.64 0.43
C PHE A 290 -20.20 -9.32 1.24
N PRO A 291 -21.41 -8.80 1.51
CA PRO A 291 -21.60 -7.46 2.06
C PRO A 291 -21.24 -7.33 3.53
N SER A 292 -21.16 -8.45 4.25
CA SER A 292 -20.68 -8.49 5.64
C SER A 292 -19.18 -8.23 5.74
N GLY A 293 -18.43 -8.42 4.66
CA GLY A 293 -16.97 -8.42 4.70
C GLY A 293 -16.42 -9.41 5.71
N GLY A 294 -15.14 -9.28 6.03
CA GLY A 294 -14.48 -10.13 7.01
C GLY A 294 -12.97 -10.23 6.81
N LEU A 295 -12.33 -10.89 7.76
CA LEU A 295 -10.93 -11.25 7.63
C LEU A 295 -10.84 -12.45 6.69
N VAL A 296 -10.38 -12.19 5.47
CA VAL A 296 -9.83 -13.27 4.65
C VAL A 296 -8.47 -13.59 5.25
N GLY A 297 -8.23 -14.86 5.60
CA GLY A 297 -7.10 -15.26 6.43
C GLY A 297 -5.77 -14.60 6.03
N PRO A 298 -4.92 -14.24 7.01
CA PRO A 298 -3.75 -13.36 6.85
C PRO A 298 -2.73 -13.82 5.80
N ASN A 299 -2.73 -15.10 5.44
CA ASN A 299 -1.73 -15.69 4.56
C ASN A 299 -2.04 -15.57 3.05
N ASN A 300 -3.23 -15.07 2.66
CA ASN A 300 -3.70 -15.24 1.28
C ASN A 300 -3.95 -13.95 0.49
N LEU A 301 -3.96 -12.75 1.10
CA LEU A 301 -4.28 -11.53 0.35
C LEU A 301 -3.53 -10.27 0.85
N PRO A 302 -2.98 -9.45 -0.06
CA PRO A 302 -2.42 -8.13 0.24
C PRO A 302 -3.41 -7.10 0.85
N LEU A 303 -4.67 -7.46 1.10
CA LEU A 303 -5.70 -6.52 1.54
C LEU A 303 -6.05 -6.65 3.02
N ALA A 304 -5.38 -7.54 3.75
CA ALA A 304 -5.67 -7.83 5.15
C ALA A 304 -5.62 -6.58 6.05
N ILE A 305 -4.75 -5.63 5.73
CA ILE A 305 -4.57 -4.39 6.51
C ILE A 305 -5.31 -3.25 5.82
N LYS A 306 -6.34 -2.69 6.47
CA LYS A 306 -7.03 -1.46 6.02
C LYS A 306 -6.65 -0.21 6.81
N SER A 307 -6.24 -0.39 8.06
CA SER A 307 -5.90 0.70 8.96
C SER A 307 -4.79 0.30 9.92
N ILE A 308 -3.94 1.27 10.26
CA ILE A 308 -2.91 1.14 11.29
C ILE A 308 -3.57 1.47 12.63
N SER A 309 -3.60 0.50 13.55
CA SER A 309 -4.15 0.68 14.90
C SER A 309 -3.18 1.45 15.77
N MET A 310 -3.59 2.62 16.28
CA MET A 310 -2.76 3.43 17.18
C MET A 310 -2.60 2.83 18.58
N ASN A 311 -3.35 1.76 18.88
CA ASN A 311 -3.35 1.09 20.19
C ASN A 311 -2.67 -0.29 20.15
N ALA A 312 -2.19 -0.72 18.98
CA ALA A 312 -1.43 -1.96 18.85
C ALA A 312 -0.07 -1.84 19.56
N ASP A 313 0.48 -2.95 20.03
CA ASP A 313 1.82 -2.95 20.57
C ASP A 313 2.88 -2.80 19.47
N TYR A 314 4.12 -2.52 19.87
CA TYR A 314 5.20 -2.27 18.92
C TYR A 314 5.50 -3.47 18.03
N GLN A 315 5.43 -4.70 18.55
CA GLN A 315 5.74 -5.92 17.77
C GLN A 315 4.68 -6.19 16.71
N GLU A 316 3.41 -6.00 17.08
CA GLU A 316 2.29 -6.07 16.14
C GLU A 316 2.43 -5.00 15.05
N LEU A 317 2.71 -3.76 15.43
CA LEU A 317 2.94 -2.67 14.47
C LEU A 317 4.13 -2.95 13.55
N GLU A 318 5.21 -3.52 14.07
CA GLU A 318 6.38 -3.88 13.27
C GLU A 318 6.04 -4.94 12.23
N SER A 319 5.31 -5.99 12.63
CA SER A 319 4.83 -7.04 11.71
C SER A 319 3.89 -6.48 10.64
N ILE A 320 2.97 -5.59 11.03
CA ILE A 320 2.11 -4.84 10.11
C ILE A 320 2.96 -4.02 9.14
N SER A 321 4.04 -3.38 9.61
CA SER A 321 4.93 -2.57 8.76
C SER A 321 5.59 -3.40 7.67
N TRP A 322 6.09 -4.59 7.99
CA TRP A 322 6.73 -5.47 7.02
C TRP A 322 5.74 -6.08 6.04
N THR A 323 4.52 -6.36 6.49
CA THR A 323 3.43 -6.78 5.60
C THR A 323 3.12 -5.69 4.55
N ILE A 324 2.98 -4.44 4.99
CA ILE A 324 2.73 -3.29 4.10
C ILE A 324 3.94 -3.05 3.19
N ILE A 325 5.18 -3.11 3.71
CA ILE A 325 6.40 -2.93 2.90
C ILE A 325 6.49 -4.01 1.80
N GLY A 326 6.22 -5.26 2.14
CA GLY A 326 6.19 -6.37 1.17
C GLY A 326 5.16 -6.10 0.06
N GLU A 327 3.92 -5.77 0.46
CA GLU A 327 2.86 -5.43 -0.49
C GLU A 327 3.20 -4.18 -1.34
N TYR A 328 3.88 -3.17 -0.77
CA TYR A 328 4.35 -2.00 -1.50
C TYR A 328 5.43 -2.36 -2.51
N SER A 329 6.37 -3.21 -2.12
CA SER A 329 7.51 -3.64 -2.95
C SER A 329 7.09 -4.47 -4.17
N ASP A 330 5.98 -5.21 -4.06
CA ASP A 330 5.38 -6.00 -5.15
C ASP A 330 4.71 -5.14 -6.23
N ARG A 331 4.60 -3.82 -6.02
CA ARG A 331 3.97 -2.88 -6.95
C ARG A 331 4.99 -2.10 -7.77
N SER A 332 4.54 -1.66 -8.94
CA SER A 332 5.35 -0.93 -9.91
C SER A 332 5.29 0.59 -9.70
N LEU A 333 6.42 1.24 -10.00
CA LEU A 333 6.59 2.68 -10.11
C LEU A 333 7.15 3.02 -11.50
N THR A 334 6.71 4.14 -12.07
CA THR A 334 7.27 4.63 -13.35
C THR A 334 8.68 5.19 -13.14
N TYR A 335 8.92 5.87 -12.02
CA TYR A 335 10.21 6.48 -11.66
C TYR A 335 10.65 6.06 -10.25
N PRO A 336 11.06 4.79 -10.04
CA PRO A 336 11.46 4.29 -8.73
C PRO A 336 12.54 5.14 -8.04
N GLU A 337 13.47 5.70 -8.81
CA GLU A 337 14.56 6.55 -8.32
C GLU A 337 14.11 7.87 -7.70
N LYS A 338 12.89 8.31 -7.99
CA LYS A 338 12.26 9.50 -7.42
C LYS A 338 11.18 9.14 -6.42
N ASP A 339 10.34 8.16 -6.77
CA ASP A 339 9.06 7.96 -6.10
C ASP A 339 9.09 6.88 -5.01
N LYS A 340 10.11 6.01 -4.93
CA LYS A 340 10.08 4.81 -4.05
C LYS A 340 9.87 5.15 -2.57
N LEU A 341 10.51 6.18 -2.05
CA LEU A 341 10.28 6.62 -0.67
C LEU A 341 9.14 7.64 -0.58
N ILE A 342 8.95 8.49 -1.59
CA ILE A 342 7.91 9.52 -1.59
C ILE A 342 6.52 8.89 -1.55
N ALA A 343 6.26 7.89 -2.40
CA ALA A 343 4.97 7.20 -2.48
C ALA A 343 4.67 6.31 -1.25
N PHE A 344 5.66 6.05 -0.40
CA PHE A 344 5.49 5.33 0.87
C PHE A 344 5.45 6.28 2.08
N SER A 345 5.82 7.55 1.89
CA SER A 345 6.18 8.47 2.98
C SER A 345 5.04 8.75 3.96
N ALA A 346 3.80 8.82 3.50
CA ALA A 346 2.66 9.03 4.39
C ALA A 346 2.32 7.79 5.23
N ILE A 347 2.56 6.60 4.67
CA ILE A 347 2.43 5.34 5.42
C ILE A 347 3.52 5.30 6.50
N ALA A 348 4.77 5.61 6.12
CA ALA A 348 5.89 5.69 7.05
C ALA A 348 5.65 6.71 8.18
N ALA A 349 5.10 7.88 7.89
CA ALA A 349 4.74 8.87 8.91
C ALA A 349 3.68 8.35 9.89
N LYS A 350 2.62 7.72 9.37
CA LYS A 350 1.56 7.15 10.21
C LYS A 350 2.06 6.00 11.09
N MET A 351 2.95 5.16 10.55
CA MET A 351 3.59 4.09 11.30
C MET A 351 4.57 4.62 12.36
N SER A 352 5.39 5.61 12.01
CA SER A 352 6.29 6.28 12.96
C SER A 352 5.52 6.88 14.13
N GLN A 353 4.38 7.53 13.87
CA GLN A 353 3.49 8.05 14.91
C GLN A 353 2.92 6.91 15.79
N ALA A 354 2.40 5.84 15.18
CA ALA A 354 1.82 4.71 15.91
C ALA A 354 2.85 3.99 16.79
N MET A 355 4.05 3.76 16.25
CA MET A 355 5.16 3.08 16.93
C MET A 355 5.90 3.98 17.92
N ASN A 356 5.65 5.30 17.87
CA ASN A 356 6.46 6.31 18.55
C ASN A 356 7.96 6.09 18.27
N ASP A 357 8.34 5.98 17.00
CA ASP A 357 9.69 5.62 16.56
C ASP A 357 10.19 6.52 15.44
N VAL A 358 11.51 6.59 15.27
CA VAL A 358 12.15 7.41 14.25
C VAL A 358 12.31 6.61 12.96
N TYR A 359 11.79 7.14 11.86
CA TYR A 359 11.98 6.56 10.54
C TYR A 359 13.26 7.07 9.88
N ILE A 360 14.07 6.14 9.36
CA ILE A 360 15.36 6.39 8.75
C ILE A 360 15.49 5.58 7.46
N ALA A 361 15.33 6.26 6.32
CA ALA A 361 15.53 5.72 4.98
C ALA A 361 14.97 4.30 4.79
N GLY A 362 13.70 4.04 5.15
CA GLY A 362 13.07 2.72 5.00
C GLY A 362 12.92 1.92 6.30
N HIS A 363 13.64 2.26 7.37
CA HIS A 363 13.63 1.50 8.63
C HIS A 363 13.14 2.33 9.81
N PHE A 364 12.71 1.67 10.88
CA PHE A 364 12.42 2.30 12.16
C PHE A 364 13.58 2.04 13.13
N TRP A 365 14.03 3.08 13.85
CA TRP A 365 15.25 3.04 14.65
C TRP A 365 15.23 1.94 15.72
N LYS A 366 14.14 1.78 16.47
CA LYS A 366 14.06 0.75 17.53
C LYS A 366 13.98 -0.68 16.97
N ALA A 367 13.68 -0.83 15.68
CA ALA A 367 13.63 -2.12 15.01
C ALA A 367 15.01 -2.58 14.48
N LEU A 368 15.99 -1.66 14.43
CA LEU A 368 17.35 -1.98 14.02
C LEU A 368 18.14 -2.67 15.14
N PRO A 369 19.10 -3.55 14.80
CA PRO A 369 19.49 -3.94 13.44
C PRO A 369 18.68 -5.11 12.87
N ARG A 370 17.68 -5.65 13.60
CA ARG A 370 16.90 -6.83 13.17
C ARG A 370 16.33 -6.64 11.77
N THR A 371 15.72 -5.49 11.50
CA THR A 371 15.08 -5.24 10.21
C THR A 371 16.04 -5.14 9.02
N LEU A 372 17.35 -5.07 9.25
CA LEU A 372 18.33 -5.13 8.16
C LEU A 372 18.42 -6.52 7.52
N THR A 373 17.75 -7.54 8.06
CA THR A 373 17.76 -8.89 7.48
C THR A 373 16.73 -9.11 6.38
N TRP A 374 16.08 -8.05 5.87
CA TRP A 374 15.25 -8.13 4.66
C TRP A 374 16.01 -8.78 3.51
N MET A 375 15.30 -9.40 2.56
CA MET A 375 15.90 -10.01 1.38
C MET A 375 15.07 -9.72 0.14
N ALA A 376 15.73 -9.58 -1.02
CA ALA A 376 15.03 -9.52 -2.29
C ALA A 376 14.48 -10.92 -2.64
N ARG A 377 13.19 -11.00 -2.97
CA ARG A 377 12.49 -12.27 -3.25
C ARG A 377 13.00 -12.86 -4.57
N ASP A 378 13.48 -14.11 -4.53
CA ASP A 378 14.02 -14.80 -5.70
C ASP A 378 12.93 -15.62 -6.40
N TYR A 379 12.12 -14.96 -7.24
CA TYR A 379 11.19 -15.67 -8.11
C TYR A 379 12.00 -16.34 -9.21
N LYS A 380 12.20 -17.67 -9.07
CA LYS A 380 12.80 -18.56 -10.09
C LYS A 380 12.58 -18.02 -11.52
N SER A 381 13.63 -17.48 -12.12
CA SER A 381 13.84 -17.29 -13.57
C SER A 381 12.87 -16.41 -14.39
N LEU A 382 12.01 -15.55 -13.80
CA LEU A 382 11.04 -14.78 -14.60
C LEU A 382 11.04 -13.25 -14.45
N ASP A 383 11.86 -12.64 -13.60
CA ASP A 383 11.99 -11.17 -13.57
C ASP A 383 13.43 -10.70 -13.88
N PRO A 384 13.77 -10.48 -15.16
CA PRO A 384 15.00 -9.81 -15.56
C PRO A 384 15.03 -8.30 -15.20
N GLY A 385 14.00 -7.76 -14.54
CA GLY A 385 13.84 -6.34 -14.22
C GLY A 385 14.33 -5.92 -12.83
N ARG A 386 14.64 -6.85 -11.91
CA ARG A 386 15.14 -6.50 -10.57
C ARG A 386 16.47 -5.76 -10.66
N ARG A 387 16.51 -4.55 -10.13
CA ARG A 387 17.70 -3.68 -10.20
C ARG A 387 17.88 -2.87 -8.92
N ARG A 388 19.13 -2.49 -8.67
CA ARG A 388 19.43 -1.45 -7.68
C ARG A 388 18.95 -0.11 -8.23
N ILE A 389 18.30 0.66 -7.37
CA ILE A 389 17.86 2.01 -7.70
C ILE A 389 19.08 2.94 -7.63
N LEU A 390 19.55 3.36 -8.79
CA LEU A 390 20.65 4.31 -8.96
C LEU A 390 20.08 5.69 -9.32
N GLY A 391 20.66 6.76 -8.77
CA GLY A 391 20.34 8.12 -9.19
C GLY A 391 21.30 8.69 -10.21
N GLN A 392 20.91 9.83 -10.77
CA GLN A 392 21.81 10.73 -11.50
C GLN A 392 22.13 11.95 -10.62
N ILE A 393 23.40 12.18 -10.32
CA ILE A 393 23.86 13.41 -9.67
C ILE A 393 24.52 14.30 -10.74
N GLY A 394 23.70 15.08 -11.45
CA GLY A 394 24.11 16.24 -12.28
C GLY A 394 24.96 15.96 -13.54
N GLY A 395 24.48 16.43 -14.70
CA GLY A 395 25.24 16.56 -15.95
C GLY A 395 25.63 15.25 -16.66
N GLU A 396 25.53 15.23 -17.98
CA GLU A 396 25.98 14.09 -18.80
C GLU A 396 27.46 13.78 -18.52
N GLY A 397 27.74 12.58 -17.97
CA GLY A 397 29.09 12.07 -17.80
C GLY A 397 29.58 11.79 -16.37
N ARG A 398 28.78 12.01 -15.31
CA ARG A 398 29.12 11.58 -13.94
C ARG A 398 28.59 10.17 -13.62
N GLU A 399 29.33 9.44 -12.79
CA GLU A 399 28.97 8.11 -12.29
C GLU A 399 27.59 8.14 -11.60
N ARG A 400 26.77 7.10 -11.83
CA ARG A 400 25.47 6.95 -11.17
C ARG A 400 25.70 6.53 -9.72
N GLU A 401 25.39 7.40 -8.77
CA GLU A 401 25.48 7.09 -7.34
C GLU A 401 24.14 6.59 -6.77
N ASN A 402 24.20 5.80 -5.71
CA ASN A 402 23.03 5.36 -4.96
C ASN A 402 22.41 6.55 -4.21
N LEU A 403 21.23 7.01 -4.62
CA LEU A 403 20.47 8.02 -3.86
C LEU A 403 19.89 7.45 -2.56
N ILE A 404 19.59 6.15 -2.57
CA ILE A 404 19.04 5.42 -1.43
C ILE A 404 20.15 4.51 -0.90
N PRO A 405 20.44 4.52 0.42
CA PRO A 405 21.52 3.73 0.96
C PRO A 405 21.30 2.23 0.76
N THR A 406 22.37 1.47 0.53
CA THR A 406 22.25 0.06 0.11
C THR A 406 21.67 -0.86 1.19
N TRP A 407 21.73 -0.44 2.46
CA TRP A 407 21.14 -1.15 3.59
C TRP A 407 19.62 -0.97 3.69
N SER A 408 19.05 0.02 2.99
CA SER A 408 17.60 0.22 2.90
C SER A 408 16.97 -0.75 1.91
N TRP A 409 15.83 -1.34 2.27
CA TRP A 409 15.02 -2.12 1.32
C TRP A 409 14.56 -1.30 0.12
N ALA A 410 14.41 0.02 0.29
CA ALA A 410 13.98 0.91 -0.78
C ALA A 410 15.08 1.13 -1.83
N SER A 411 16.30 0.61 -1.63
CA SER A 411 17.35 0.62 -2.65
C SER A 411 17.10 -0.39 -3.78
N ILE A 412 16.07 -1.24 -3.66
CA ILE A 412 15.72 -2.26 -4.65
C ILE A 412 14.40 -1.94 -5.35
N ASP A 413 14.44 -1.98 -6.68
CA ASP A 413 13.27 -1.96 -7.55
C ASP A 413 12.78 -3.40 -7.76
N GLY A 414 11.96 -3.87 -6.82
CA GLY A 414 11.30 -5.17 -6.92
C GLY A 414 10.78 -5.71 -5.59
N PRO A 415 10.18 -6.92 -5.63
CA PRO A 415 9.68 -7.65 -4.47
C PRO A 415 10.75 -7.90 -3.40
N ILE A 416 10.40 -7.60 -2.15
CA ILE A 416 11.22 -7.94 -0.98
C ILE A 416 10.39 -8.70 0.05
N ASP A 417 11.09 -9.50 0.84
CA ASP A 417 10.56 -10.20 2.01
C ASP A 417 11.29 -9.74 3.26
N GLU A 418 10.56 -9.73 4.37
CA GLU A 418 11.21 -9.79 5.68
C GLU A 418 11.94 -11.14 5.75
N GLY A 419 13.26 -11.13 5.96
CA GLY A 419 14.06 -12.35 5.79
C GLY A 419 13.66 -13.51 6.73
N PHE A 420 13.07 -13.23 7.90
CA PHE A 420 12.85 -14.22 8.94
C PHE A 420 11.46 -14.88 8.92
N HIS A 421 11.27 -15.85 8.04
CA HIS A 421 10.26 -16.91 8.25
C HIS A 421 10.78 -18.33 7.96
N LEU A 422 12.08 -18.56 8.08
CA LEU A 422 12.60 -19.92 7.88
C LEU A 422 12.19 -20.92 8.97
N ASP A 423 11.73 -20.51 10.17
CA ASP A 423 11.44 -21.49 11.25
C ASP A 423 10.57 -21.04 12.46
N SER A 424 9.81 -19.94 12.43
CA SER A 424 8.94 -19.50 13.58
C SER A 424 9.64 -19.34 14.95
N LYS A 425 10.97 -19.35 15.01
CA LYS A 425 11.77 -19.31 16.25
C LYS A 425 12.21 -17.89 16.61
N PRO A 426 12.33 -17.55 17.91
CA PRO A 426 12.85 -16.26 18.34
C PRO A 426 14.33 -16.11 17.99
N PHE A 427 14.67 -15.00 17.34
CA PHE A 427 16.04 -14.56 17.08
C PHE A 427 16.45 -13.50 18.10
N ALA A 428 17.69 -13.59 18.59
CA ALA A 428 18.31 -12.54 19.38
C ALA A 428 19.21 -11.68 18.48
N ALA A 429 19.10 -10.35 18.57
CA ALA A 429 20.06 -9.45 17.96
C ALA A 429 21.42 -9.61 18.65
N ILE A 430 22.47 -9.78 17.86
CA ILE A 430 23.87 -9.87 18.33
C ILE A 430 24.72 -8.69 17.82
N ALA A 431 24.20 -7.92 16.87
CA ALA A 431 24.69 -6.61 16.50
C ALA A 431 23.90 -5.49 17.20
N GLU A 432 24.42 -4.27 17.13
CA GLU A 432 23.78 -3.07 17.68
C GLU A 432 23.87 -1.91 16.69
N ALA A 433 22.78 -1.15 16.52
CA ALA A 433 22.81 0.12 15.80
C ALA A 433 23.25 1.23 16.78
N LYS A 434 24.28 2.00 16.44
CA LYS A 434 24.90 2.99 17.34
C LYS A 434 24.47 4.41 17.04
N SER A 435 24.46 4.78 15.75
CA SER A 435 24.01 6.09 15.29
C SER A 435 23.66 6.05 13.80
N TYR A 436 23.02 7.11 13.32
CA TYR A 436 22.71 7.30 11.91
C TYR A 436 22.90 8.78 11.55
N GLU A 437 23.16 9.04 10.27
CA GLU A 437 23.09 10.37 9.68
C GLU A 437 22.14 10.31 8.48
N VAL A 438 21.21 11.25 8.37
CA VAL A 438 20.29 11.35 7.24
C VAL A 438 20.26 12.79 6.77
N THR A 439 20.54 13.00 5.49
CA THR A 439 20.40 14.29 4.84
C THR A 439 19.17 14.25 3.94
N LEU A 440 18.25 15.17 4.16
CA LEU A 440 17.03 15.32 3.37
C LEU A 440 17.20 16.48 2.37
N PRO A 441 16.58 16.40 1.18
CA PRO A 441 16.43 17.58 0.32
C PRO A 441 15.66 18.70 1.03
N GLU A 442 15.90 19.95 0.67
CA GLU A 442 15.09 21.06 1.19
C GLU A 442 13.63 20.96 0.72
N GLY A 443 12.68 21.19 1.63
CA GLY A 443 11.25 21.29 1.30
C GLY A 443 10.58 19.97 0.89
N VAL A 444 11.12 18.81 1.26
CA VAL A 444 10.44 17.51 1.08
C VAL A 444 9.98 16.92 2.41
N HIS A 445 9.01 16.00 2.32
CA HIS A 445 8.49 15.29 3.48
C HIS A 445 9.60 14.44 4.15
N PRO A 446 9.76 14.47 5.49
CA PRO A 446 10.91 13.86 6.17
C PRO A 446 10.97 12.33 6.08
N TYR A 447 9.87 11.70 5.66
CA TYR A 447 9.76 10.26 5.45
C TYR A 447 9.93 9.85 3.97
N GLY A 448 10.17 10.82 3.09
CA GLY A 448 10.26 10.64 1.64
C GLY A 448 11.71 10.54 1.14
N GLN A 449 12.04 11.36 0.14
CA GLN A 449 13.34 11.32 -0.52
C GLN A 449 14.50 11.63 0.44
N VAL A 450 15.60 10.90 0.29
CA VAL A 450 16.87 11.13 0.99
C VAL A 450 17.93 11.56 -0.03
N VAL A 451 18.86 12.43 0.38
CA VAL A 451 20.05 12.79 -0.41
C VAL A 451 21.15 11.78 -0.15
N CYS A 452 21.40 11.51 1.12
CA CYS A 452 22.30 10.46 1.59
C CYS A 452 21.88 10.03 2.99
N ALA A 453 22.21 8.80 3.35
CA ALA A 453 22.07 8.33 4.71
C ALA A 453 23.15 7.31 5.04
N SER A 454 23.67 7.36 6.26
CA SER A 454 24.63 6.40 6.78
C SER A 454 24.12 5.79 8.08
N LEU A 455 24.45 4.53 8.32
CA LEU A 455 24.09 3.81 9.53
C LEU A 455 25.34 3.19 10.15
N ILE A 456 25.65 3.57 11.38
CA ILE A 456 26.77 3.01 12.13
C ILE A 456 26.25 1.83 12.95
N ILE A 457 26.79 0.64 12.68
CA ILE A 457 26.49 -0.59 13.42
C ILE A 457 27.74 -1.17 14.06
N GLU A 458 27.56 -1.89 15.15
CA GLU A 458 28.59 -2.69 15.80
C GLU A 458 28.23 -4.18 15.67
N ALA A 459 29.04 -4.95 14.95
CA ALA A 459 28.73 -6.33 14.60
C ALA A 459 29.98 -7.22 14.63
N PHE A 460 29.75 -8.51 14.88
CA PHE A 460 30.78 -9.53 14.72
C PHE A 460 31.03 -9.77 13.24
N CYS A 461 32.30 -9.74 12.83
CA CYS A 461 32.67 -9.72 11.42
C CYS A 461 33.55 -10.90 11.03
N MET A 462 33.50 -11.26 9.74
CA MET A 462 34.39 -12.23 9.11
C MET A 462 34.77 -11.73 7.72
N GLU A 463 36.06 -11.52 7.49
CA GLU A 463 36.58 -11.33 6.14
C GLU A 463 36.65 -12.68 5.41
N MET A 464 36.22 -12.66 4.16
CA MET A 464 36.10 -13.87 3.36
C MET A 464 36.42 -13.58 1.91
N GLU A 465 37.28 -14.41 1.33
CA GLU A 465 37.43 -14.49 -0.12
C GLU A 465 36.34 -15.42 -0.69
N TRP A 466 35.58 -14.90 -1.66
CA TRP A 466 34.41 -15.57 -2.20
C TRP A 466 34.82 -16.80 -3.02
N GLY A 467 34.16 -17.94 -2.79
CA GLY A 467 34.39 -19.17 -3.56
C GLY A 467 35.70 -19.92 -3.27
N THR A 468 36.48 -19.56 -2.25
CA THR A 468 37.71 -20.28 -1.85
C THR A 468 37.58 -21.11 -0.59
N LYS A 469 36.67 -20.76 0.35
CA LYS A 469 36.28 -21.64 1.45
C LYS A 469 35.21 -22.62 0.98
N GLN A 470 35.49 -23.92 1.04
CA GLN A 470 34.49 -25.00 0.91
C GLN A 470 33.56 -24.96 2.14
N PHE A 471 32.60 -24.06 2.16
CA PHE A 471 31.43 -24.25 2.99
C PHE A 471 30.56 -25.25 2.26
N ASN A 472 30.32 -26.42 2.87
CA ASN A 472 29.32 -27.34 2.34
C ASN A 472 28.01 -26.55 2.18
N ASP A 473 27.40 -26.60 1.00
CA ASP A 473 26.20 -25.83 0.63
C ASP A 473 25.03 -25.97 1.62
N LEU A 474 25.07 -27.01 2.48
CA LEU A 474 24.10 -27.26 3.54
C LEU A 474 24.23 -26.35 4.78
N LEU A 475 25.40 -25.72 5.01
CA LEU A 475 25.69 -24.93 6.20
C LEU A 475 25.68 -23.42 5.96
N PHE A 476 25.93 -22.97 4.73
CA PHE A 476 25.97 -21.56 4.36
C PHE A 476 25.06 -21.32 3.16
N ALA A 477 24.14 -20.39 3.29
CA ALA A 477 23.32 -19.90 2.19
C ALA A 477 23.50 -18.39 2.05
N ALA A 478 23.50 -17.90 0.82
CA ALA A 478 23.56 -16.48 0.50
C ALA A 478 22.42 -16.12 -0.44
N ALA A 479 21.78 -14.98 -0.18
CA ALA A 479 20.81 -14.35 -1.05
C ALA A 479 21.32 -12.96 -1.42
N PHE A 480 21.41 -12.67 -2.72
CA PHE A 480 21.95 -11.41 -3.22
C PHE A 480 20.85 -10.43 -3.60
N ASP A 481 21.04 -9.16 -3.26
CA ASP A 481 20.08 -8.10 -3.48
C ASP A 481 19.83 -7.89 -4.99
N VAL A 482 20.88 -7.99 -5.81
CA VAL A 482 20.83 -7.96 -7.29
C VAL A 482 21.78 -9.01 -7.87
N LEU A 483 21.42 -9.62 -9.01
CA LEU A 483 22.22 -10.67 -9.63
C LEU A 483 23.59 -10.18 -10.12
N ASP A 484 23.66 -8.97 -10.66
CA ASP A 484 24.88 -8.38 -11.22
C ASP A 484 25.91 -7.97 -10.16
N GLU A 485 25.49 -7.88 -8.89
CA GLU A 485 26.37 -7.54 -7.76
C GLU A 485 26.88 -8.79 -7.02
N ARG A 486 26.59 -9.98 -7.54
CA ARG A 486 27.09 -11.22 -6.97
C ARG A 486 28.61 -11.26 -7.06
N PRO A 487 29.33 -11.48 -5.95
CA PRO A 487 30.78 -11.62 -5.98
C PRO A 487 31.20 -12.80 -6.85
N ILE A 488 32.28 -12.62 -7.61
CA ILE A 488 32.94 -13.70 -8.34
C ILE A 488 33.99 -14.38 -7.47
N LYS A 489 34.43 -15.57 -7.89
CA LYS A 489 35.45 -16.32 -7.15
C LYS A 489 36.74 -15.49 -7.02
N GLY A 490 37.20 -15.28 -5.80
CA GLY A 490 38.37 -14.46 -5.47
C GLY A 490 38.04 -13.07 -4.90
N ASP A 491 36.78 -12.62 -5.01
CA ASP A 491 36.38 -11.31 -4.48
C ASP A 491 36.41 -11.31 -2.94
N SER A 492 36.83 -10.20 -2.35
CA SER A 492 36.79 -10.01 -0.89
C SER A 492 35.45 -9.44 -0.44
N VAL A 493 34.79 -10.14 0.49
CA VAL A 493 33.56 -9.69 1.14
C VAL A 493 33.71 -9.70 2.66
N LEU A 494 32.90 -8.90 3.34
CA LEU A 494 32.77 -8.90 4.79
C LEU A 494 31.40 -9.46 5.17
N LEU A 495 31.37 -10.49 6.01
CA LEU A 495 30.15 -11.00 6.63
C LEU A 495 29.97 -10.31 7.97
N ALA A 496 28.86 -9.60 8.17
CA ALA A 496 28.52 -8.95 9.45
C ALA A 496 27.31 -9.65 10.09
N ALA A 497 27.52 -10.35 11.20
CA ALA A 497 26.46 -11.11 11.88
C ALA A 497 25.51 -10.17 12.65
N LEU A 498 24.21 -10.26 12.36
CA LEU A 498 23.18 -9.41 12.95
C LEU A 498 22.35 -10.11 14.01
N ALA A 499 21.97 -11.37 13.77
CA ALA A 499 21.06 -12.10 14.62
C ALA A 499 21.41 -13.60 14.73
N HIS A 500 21.02 -14.20 15.85
CA HIS A 500 21.24 -15.62 16.16
C HIS A 500 19.97 -16.28 16.71
N SER A 501 19.60 -17.46 16.19
CA SER A 501 18.44 -18.21 16.69
C SER A 501 18.75 -18.86 18.04
N ILE A 502 17.81 -18.74 18.99
CA ILE A 502 17.92 -19.37 20.30
C ILE A 502 17.39 -20.80 20.17
N SER A 503 18.17 -21.70 19.56
CA SER A 503 17.79 -23.10 19.35
C SER A 503 18.87 -24.02 19.93
N PRO A 504 18.56 -24.87 20.93
CA PRO A 504 19.55 -25.67 21.64
C PRO A 504 20.18 -26.80 20.80
N LEU A 505 19.57 -27.17 19.66
CA LEU A 505 20.02 -28.29 18.82
C LEU A 505 20.59 -27.86 17.47
N ASN A 506 20.18 -26.71 16.94
CA ASN A 506 20.54 -26.20 15.61
C ASN A 506 20.44 -24.67 15.61
N GLY A 507 21.54 -23.99 15.91
CA GLY A 507 21.62 -22.52 15.88
C GLY A 507 21.69 -22.00 14.44
N ILE A 508 21.13 -20.82 14.18
CA ILE A 508 21.19 -20.14 12.89
C ILE A 508 21.74 -18.74 13.12
N ILE A 509 22.79 -18.36 12.41
CA ILE A 509 23.28 -16.98 12.35
C ILE A 509 22.81 -16.38 11.03
N GLN A 510 22.31 -15.15 11.09
CA GLN A 510 22.04 -14.36 9.89
C GLN A 510 22.72 -13.01 9.96
N GLY A 511 23.05 -12.48 8.79
CA GLY A 511 23.72 -11.20 8.71
C GLY A 511 23.92 -10.73 7.28
N LEU A 512 24.64 -9.63 7.15
CA LEU A 512 24.84 -8.94 5.87
C LEU A 512 26.07 -9.46 5.16
N ILE A 513 25.98 -9.52 3.83
CA ILE A 513 27.13 -9.63 2.93
C ILE A 513 27.46 -8.21 2.46
N LEU A 514 28.65 -7.74 2.79
CA LEU A 514 29.09 -6.38 2.57
C LEU A 514 30.32 -6.33 1.66
N VAL A 515 30.39 -5.27 0.85
CA VAL A 515 31.58 -4.89 0.07
C VAL A 515 32.08 -3.54 0.54
N LYS A 516 33.40 -3.41 0.65
CA LYS A 516 34.03 -2.16 1.09
C LYS A 516 33.83 -1.07 0.03
N LYS A 517 33.47 0.13 0.48
CA LYS A 517 33.34 1.33 -0.36
C LYS A 517 34.26 2.42 0.20
N GLY A 518 34.99 3.12 -0.65
CA GLY A 518 35.89 4.21 -0.24
C GLY A 518 37.38 3.86 -0.27
N ALA A 519 38.21 4.83 0.11
CA ALA A 519 39.67 4.72 0.08
C ALA A 519 40.21 3.82 1.20
N ALA A 520 41.47 3.39 1.08
CA ALA A 520 42.14 2.58 2.09
C ALA A 520 42.10 3.27 3.47
N GLY A 521 41.48 2.62 4.46
CA GLY A 521 41.35 3.11 5.84
C GLY A 521 39.93 3.55 6.25
N GLU A 522 38.99 3.71 5.32
CA GLU A 522 37.59 3.98 5.66
C GLU A 522 36.82 2.67 5.88
N GLU A 523 36.15 2.51 7.03
CA GLU A 523 35.27 1.36 7.33
C GLU A 523 33.83 1.61 6.82
N LYS A 524 33.71 1.99 5.54
CA LYS A 524 32.43 2.19 4.85
C LYS A 524 32.10 0.99 3.98
N TYR A 525 30.84 0.56 4.03
CA TYR A 525 30.40 -0.70 3.44
C TYR A 525 29.06 -0.55 2.74
N ALA A 526 28.96 -1.10 1.54
CA ALA A 526 27.69 -1.30 0.84
C ALA A 526 27.20 -2.74 1.04
N ARG A 527 25.90 -2.89 1.28
CA ARG A 527 25.21 -4.17 1.32
C ARG A 527 24.97 -4.69 -0.09
N ILE A 528 25.30 -5.97 -0.31
CA ILE A 528 25.03 -6.69 -1.57
C ILE A 528 24.15 -7.93 -1.36
N GLY A 529 23.84 -8.30 -0.12
CA GLY A 529 22.98 -9.44 0.18
C GLY A 529 22.92 -9.81 1.66
N LEU A 530 22.29 -10.95 1.91
CA LEU A 530 22.12 -11.60 3.20
C LEU A 530 22.81 -12.97 3.18
N PHE A 531 23.40 -13.37 4.31
CA PHE A 531 23.83 -14.74 4.52
C PHE A 531 23.05 -15.41 5.67
N VAL A 532 23.00 -16.73 5.62
CA VAL A 532 22.50 -17.61 6.66
C VAL A 532 23.51 -18.71 6.91
N ILE A 533 23.94 -18.88 8.16
CA ILE A 533 24.81 -19.98 8.61
C ILE A 533 24.02 -20.88 9.55
N ARG A 534 23.95 -22.18 9.23
CA ARG A 534 23.45 -23.21 10.14
C ARG A 534 24.62 -23.75 10.98
N LEU A 535 24.46 -23.71 12.30
CA LEU A 535 25.42 -24.25 13.25
C LEU A 535 25.04 -25.70 13.57
N VAL A 536 26.01 -26.62 13.39
CA VAL A 536 25.87 -28.05 13.68
C VAL A 536 26.88 -28.45 14.78
N ASP A 537 26.43 -29.23 15.77
CA ASP A 537 27.23 -29.80 16.87
C ASP A 537 27.99 -28.80 17.78
N ASN A 538 27.33 -27.75 18.32
CA ASN A 538 27.97 -26.74 19.19
C ASN A 538 29.26 -26.11 18.61
N ARG A 539 29.54 -26.27 17.30
CA ARG A 539 30.71 -25.67 16.65
C ARG A 539 30.50 -24.17 16.66
N SER A 540 31.28 -23.53 17.51
CA SER A 540 31.06 -22.21 18.06
C SER A 540 31.07 -21.12 17.02
N PHE A 541 30.19 -20.14 17.20
CA PHE A 541 30.24 -18.80 16.62
C PHE A 541 31.66 -18.27 16.34
N ALA A 542 32.59 -18.48 17.28
CA ALA A 542 34.01 -18.09 17.20
C ALA A 542 34.83 -18.74 16.07
N ARG A 543 34.32 -19.79 15.41
CA ARG A 543 34.94 -20.35 14.20
C ARG A 543 34.67 -19.48 12.96
N TRP A 544 33.55 -18.76 13.01
CA TRP A 544 33.09 -17.93 11.90
C TRP A 544 33.49 -16.48 12.11
N PHE A 545 33.26 -15.95 13.29
CA PHE A 545 33.43 -14.53 13.51
C PHE A 545 34.58 -14.26 14.47
N GLU A 546 35.17 -13.08 14.31
CA GLU A 546 36.08 -12.52 15.29
C GLU A 546 35.45 -12.44 16.67
N GLN A 547 36.28 -12.50 17.71
CA GLN A 547 35.82 -12.48 19.10
C GLN A 547 35.41 -11.07 19.55
N GLU A 548 35.84 -10.05 18.82
CA GLU A 548 35.50 -8.65 19.06
C GLU A 548 34.60 -8.13 17.93
N LYS A 549 33.69 -7.22 18.27
CA LYS A 549 32.86 -6.56 17.27
C LYS A 549 33.65 -5.45 16.59
N ARG A 550 33.33 -5.20 15.32
CA ARG A 550 33.82 -4.04 14.57
C ARG A 550 32.71 -3.01 14.43
N THR A 551 33.08 -1.74 14.44
CA THR A 551 32.21 -0.63 14.07
C THR A 551 32.26 -0.44 12.56
N LEU A 552 31.10 -0.54 11.91
CA LEU A 552 30.94 -0.44 10.47
C LEU A 552 30.05 0.75 10.13
N THR A 553 30.38 1.49 9.08
CA THR A 553 29.49 2.49 8.49
C THR A 553 28.83 1.90 7.26
N LEU A 554 27.52 1.66 7.31
CA LEU A 554 26.74 1.23 6.16
C LEU A 554 26.31 2.45 5.33
N VAL A 555 26.50 2.39 4.02
CA VAL A 555 26.19 3.47 3.06
C VAL A 555 25.25 3.05 1.95
#